data_AF-A0A9E3BGV4-F1
#
_entry.id   AF-A0A9E3BGV4-F1
#
_cell.length_a   1.000
_cell.length_b   1.000
_cell.length_c   1.000
_cell.angle_alpha   90.00
_cell.angle_beta   90.00
_cell.angle_gamma   90.00
#
_symmetry.space_group_name_H-M   'P 1'
#
loop_
_entity.id
_entity.type
_entity.pdbx_description
1 polymer ?
#
loop_
_entity_poly.entity_id
_entity_poly.type
_entity_poly.pdbx_seq_one_letter_code
_entity_poly.pdbx_strand_id
1 'polypeptide(L)'
;MRMSRTRIAVVAIATTLTGVAEVAGVSLVGCSSNSKSSWPTSAPAMTARPPLSDYTALLIKASDIDAPVPFTAGPAVKNPNGQKGATTTFSDQDHSHVIIDTIQIMLDPAGAANALDSAEAIQSQSLSGKPAPVDVGVGGATISGISPDRSKGVTMLLFTEGKAFVTLEFDGPKEMLAPPDFVTEVGQKQDAAIKKGLGG
;
A
#
# COMPACT_ATOMS: atom_id res chain seq x y z
N MET A 1 -26.95 6.65 40.22
CA MET A 1 -26.74 7.90 39.45
C MET A 1 -26.88 7.59 37.96
N ARG A 2 -27.30 8.60 37.20
CA ARG A 2 -28.00 8.55 35.91
C ARG A 2 -27.31 7.76 34.79
N MET A 3 -28.13 7.00 34.07
CA MET A 3 -27.87 6.55 32.70
C MET A 3 -27.64 7.74 31.76
N SER A 4 -26.75 7.58 30.77
CA SER A 4 -26.85 8.32 29.51
C SER A 4 -26.45 7.40 28.37
N ARG A 5 -27.48 6.94 27.65
CA ARG A 5 -27.40 6.34 26.32
C ARG A 5 -27.46 7.49 25.32
N THR A 6 -26.49 7.60 24.43
CA THR A 6 -26.60 8.48 23.26
C THR A 6 -26.62 7.60 22.02
N ARG A 7 -27.73 7.71 21.26
CA ARG A 7 -27.91 7.18 19.91
C ARG A 7 -27.80 8.32 18.89
N ILE A 8 -27.73 7.93 17.60
CA ILE A 8 -28.03 8.72 16.37
C ILE A 8 -26.77 9.40 15.79
N ALA A 9 -26.44 9.39 14.49
CA ALA A 9 -27.24 9.23 13.28
C ALA A 9 -26.46 8.55 12.13
N VAL A 10 -27.17 7.72 11.35
CA VAL A 10 -26.78 7.28 10.00
C VAL A 10 -27.29 8.34 9.03
N VAL A 11 -26.42 8.87 8.16
CA VAL A 11 -26.81 9.69 7.01
C VAL A 11 -26.48 8.89 5.74
N ALA A 12 -27.52 8.40 5.09
CA ALA A 12 -27.47 7.85 3.73
C ALA A 12 -27.71 9.01 2.76
N ILE A 13 -26.83 9.19 1.78
CA ILE A 13 -27.04 10.14 0.68
C ILE A 13 -27.27 9.32 -0.58
N ALA A 14 -28.53 9.26 -1.00
CA ALA A 14 -28.95 8.78 -2.31
C ALA A 14 -29.05 9.98 -3.25
N THR A 15 -28.45 9.89 -4.44
CA THR A 15 -28.74 10.82 -5.54
C THR A 15 -28.88 10.05 -6.86
N THR A 16 -29.78 10.57 -7.68
CA THR A 16 -30.62 9.90 -8.66
C THR A 16 -30.11 10.01 -10.10
N LEU A 17 -30.53 9.06 -10.94
CA LEU A 17 -30.36 9.06 -12.39
C LEU A 17 -30.91 10.33 -13.05
N THR A 18 -30.25 10.78 -14.12
CA THR A 18 -30.85 11.63 -15.15
C THR A 18 -30.28 11.23 -16.50
N GLY A 19 -31.13 10.70 -17.39
CA GLY A 19 -30.81 10.47 -18.80
C GLY A 19 -31.26 11.65 -19.66
N VAL A 20 -30.58 11.87 -20.79
CA VAL A 20 -31.08 12.68 -21.91
C VAL A 20 -30.60 12.07 -23.23
N ALA A 21 -31.49 12.12 -24.21
CA ALA A 21 -31.48 11.43 -25.49
C ALA A 21 -30.70 12.14 -26.62
N GLU A 22 -30.29 11.32 -27.59
CA GLU A 22 -30.15 11.51 -29.05
C GLU A 22 -29.66 12.83 -29.68
N VAL A 23 -28.60 12.73 -30.51
CA VAL A 23 -28.48 13.47 -31.78
C VAL A 23 -27.99 12.53 -32.89
N ALA A 24 -28.69 12.63 -34.02
CA ALA A 24 -28.55 11.88 -35.26
C ALA A 24 -27.23 12.13 -36.03
N GLY A 25 -26.90 11.18 -36.90
CA GLY A 25 -25.60 11.05 -37.56
C GLY A 25 -25.37 11.88 -38.84
N VAL A 26 -24.19 11.66 -39.42
CA VAL A 26 -23.87 11.96 -40.82
C VAL A 26 -22.96 10.85 -41.34
N SER A 27 -23.44 10.09 -42.32
CA SER A 27 -22.63 9.19 -43.14
C SER A 27 -21.88 10.01 -44.19
N LEU A 28 -20.55 9.91 -44.23
CA LEU A 28 -19.77 10.29 -45.40
C LEU A 28 -19.23 9.02 -46.06
N VAL A 29 -19.77 8.74 -47.23
CA VAL A 29 -19.31 7.72 -48.17
C VAL A 29 -18.07 8.29 -48.85
N GLY A 30 -16.92 7.65 -48.68
CA GLY A 30 -15.69 7.96 -49.40
C GLY A 30 -15.09 6.66 -49.90
N CYS A 31 -15.16 6.42 -51.21
CA CYS A 31 -14.64 5.25 -51.89
C CYS A 31 -13.37 5.58 -52.70
N SER A 32 -12.52 4.56 -52.89
CA SER A 32 -11.34 4.45 -53.80
C SER A 32 -9.98 4.82 -53.17
N SER A 33 -8.86 4.10 -53.30
CA SER A 33 -8.47 2.80 -53.86
C SER A 33 -7.03 2.46 -53.41
N ASN A 34 -6.73 1.16 -53.25
CA ASN A 34 -5.43 0.45 -53.26
C ASN A 34 -4.10 1.16 -52.90
N SER A 35 -3.43 0.69 -51.83
CA SER A 35 -2.03 0.22 -51.87
C SER A 35 -1.71 -0.71 -50.67
N LYS A 36 -0.88 -1.72 -50.94
CA LYS A 36 -0.50 -2.86 -50.09
C LYS A 36 0.58 -2.51 -49.06
N SER A 37 0.78 -3.46 -48.13
CA SER A 37 1.93 -3.66 -47.23
C SER A 37 1.70 -3.11 -45.81
N SER A 38 1.22 -3.92 -44.87
CA SER A 38 1.96 -4.91 -44.06
C SER A 38 2.38 -4.32 -42.72
N TRP A 39 1.61 -4.61 -41.66
CA TRP A 39 2.01 -5.41 -40.49
C TRP A 39 0.87 -5.27 -39.46
N PRO A 40 0.24 -6.37 -39.00
CA PRO A 40 -0.42 -6.30 -37.71
C PRO A 40 0.69 -6.14 -36.67
N THR A 41 0.81 -4.95 -36.07
CA THR A 41 1.48 -4.87 -34.78
C THR A 41 0.57 -5.60 -33.80
N SER A 42 0.77 -6.91 -33.67
CA SER A 42 0.28 -7.67 -32.55
C SER A 42 0.92 -7.07 -31.31
N ALA A 43 0.19 -6.19 -30.61
CA ALA A 43 0.51 -5.90 -29.23
C ALA A 43 0.60 -7.25 -28.50
N PRO A 44 1.65 -7.51 -27.70
CA PRO A 44 1.66 -8.70 -26.89
C PRO A 44 0.41 -8.64 -26.03
N ALA A 45 -0.44 -9.66 -26.17
CA ALA A 45 -1.53 -9.88 -25.23
C ALA A 45 -0.85 -9.99 -23.87
N MET A 46 -1.00 -8.95 -23.03
CA MET A 46 -0.61 -9.07 -21.64
C MET A 46 -1.48 -10.17 -21.08
N THR A 47 -0.87 -11.34 -20.86
CA THR A 47 -1.51 -12.44 -20.17
C THR A 47 -1.88 -11.90 -18.80
N ALA A 48 -3.16 -11.54 -18.63
CA ALA A 48 -3.67 -11.06 -17.36
C ALA A 48 -3.34 -12.14 -16.33
N ARG A 49 -2.45 -11.81 -15.39
CA ARG A 49 -2.06 -12.76 -14.35
C ARG A 49 -3.34 -13.12 -13.56
N PRO A 50 -3.56 -14.41 -13.24
CA PRO A 50 -4.70 -14.78 -12.41
C PRO A 50 -4.68 -13.95 -11.12
N PRO A 51 -5.85 -13.43 -10.69
CA PRO A 51 -5.92 -12.56 -9.53
C PRO A 51 -5.39 -13.31 -8.30
N LEU A 52 -4.40 -12.72 -7.63
CA LEU A 52 -3.90 -13.23 -6.37
C LEU A 52 -5.04 -13.22 -5.35
N SER A 53 -5.41 -14.41 -4.87
CA SER A 53 -6.43 -14.63 -3.83
C SER A 53 -5.81 -14.70 -2.43
N ASP A 54 -4.49 -14.83 -2.36
CA ASP A 54 -3.68 -14.81 -1.15
C ASP A 54 -2.56 -13.79 -1.30
N TYR A 55 -2.62 -12.72 -0.51
CA TYR A 55 -1.66 -11.63 -0.52
C TYR A 55 -0.46 -11.86 0.39
N THR A 56 -0.44 -12.94 1.18
CA THR A 56 0.72 -13.29 2.01
C THR A 56 1.96 -13.58 1.15
N ALA A 57 1.76 -13.99 -0.11
CA ALA A 57 2.83 -14.16 -1.09
C ALA A 57 3.48 -12.84 -1.56
N LEU A 58 2.92 -11.67 -1.18
CA LEU A 58 3.49 -10.36 -1.46
C LEU A 58 4.43 -9.87 -0.35
N LEU A 59 4.37 -10.45 0.84
CA LEU A 59 5.22 -10.05 1.96
C LEU A 59 6.68 -10.43 1.68
N ILE A 60 7.61 -9.60 2.13
CA ILE A 60 9.03 -9.94 2.16
C ILE A 60 9.29 -11.15 3.07
N LYS A 61 10.48 -11.73 2.94
CA LYS A 61 10.96 -12.80 3.80
C LYS A 61 12.02 -12.26 4.74
N ALA A 62 12.27 -12.98 5.84
CA ALA A 62 13.36 -12.64 6.75
C ALA A 62 14.72 -12.59 6.05
N SER A 63 14.93 -13.43 5.02
CA SER A 63 16.16 -13.42 4.19
C SER A 63 16.34 -12.17 3.32
N ASP A 64 15.28 -11.38 3.15
CA ASP A 64 15.33 -10.13 2.38
C ASP A 64 15.76 -8.93 3.24
N ILE A 65 15.83 -9.10 4.56
CA ILE A 65 16.23 -8.08 5.53
C ILE A 65 17.73 -8.22 5.78
N ASP A 66 18.52 -7.28 5.25
CA ASP A 66 19.96 -7.20 5.51
C ASP A 66 20.22 -6.36 6.76
N ALA A 67 20.58 -7.01 7.86
CA ALA A 67 20.83 -6.36 9.14
C ALA A 67 22.01 -7.04 9.86
N PRO A 68 22.73 -6.33 10.74
CA PRO A 68 23.83 -6.91 11.51
C PRO A 68 23.41 -8.10 12.39
N VAL A 69 22.15 -8.12 12.81
CA VAL A 69 21.53 -9.19 13.59
C VAL A 69 20.40 -9.81 12.75
N PRO A 70 20.29 -11.14 12.68
CA PRO A 70 19.27 -11.78 11.87
C PRO A 70 17.87 -11.56 12.46
N PHE A 71 16.92 -11.28 11.58
CA PHE A 71 15.49 -11.27 11.90
C PHE A 71 14.88 -12.65 11.67
N THR A 72 13.84 -12.96 12.44
CA THR A 72 12.98 -14.13 12.25
C THR A 72 11.57 -13.67 11.91
N ALA A 73 10.91 -14.37 10.98
CA ALA A 73 9.53 -14.06 10.59
C ALA A 73 8.54 -14.81 11.48
N GLY A 74 7.55 -14.09 11.99
CA GLY A 74 6.33 -14.65 12.54
C GLY A 74 5.41 -15.22 11.46
N PRO A 75 4.29 -15.84 11.86
CA PRO A 75 3.30 -16.34 10.92
C PRO A 75 2.64 -15.19 10.15
N ALA A 76 2.59 -15.31 8.82
CA ALA A 76 1.85 -14.36 7.99
C ALA A 76 0.33 -14.48 8.24
N VAL A 77 -0.34 -13.33 8.35
CA VAL A 77 -1.78 -13.24 8.57
C VAL A 77 -2.46 -12.71 7.32
N LYS A 78 -3.49 -13.43 6.87
CA LYS A 78 -4.33 -13.04 5.74
C LYS A 78 -5.44 -12.09 6.19
N ASN A 79 -5.67 -11.06 5.39
CA ASN A 79 -6.72 -10.06 5.57
C ASN A 79 -6.76 -9.46 7.00
N PRO A 80 -5.68 -8.78 7.44
CA PRO A 80 -5.61 -8.23 8.79
C PRO A 80 -6.76 -7.25 9.06
N ASN A 81 -7.36 -7.34 10.25
CA ASN A 81 -8.50 -6.52 10.67
C ASN A 81 -9.71 -6.59 9.70
N GLY A 82 -9.84 -7.70 8.96
CA GLY A 82 -10.89 -7.88 7.94
C GLY A 82 -10.65 -7.10 6.65
N GLN A 83 -9.54 -6.36 6.53
CA GLN A 83 -9.16 -5.63 5.33
C GLN A 83 -8.45 -6.55 4.35
N LYS A 84 -8.69 -6.37 3.05
CA LYS A 84 -8.05 -7.19 2.02
C LYS A 84 -6.55 -6.95 2.03
N GLY A 85 -5.74 -7.99 2.20
CA GLY A 85 -4.30 -7.81 2.30
C GLY A 85 -3.58 -8.88 3.08
N ALA A 86 -2.41 -8.55 3.60
CA ALA A 86 -1.60 -9.43 4.42
C ALA A 86 -0.74 -8.64 5.41
N THR A 87 -0.32 -9.29 6.49
CA THR A 87 0.69 -8.74 7.39
C THR A 87 1.58 -9.85 7.92
N THR A 88 2.82 -9.50 8.26
CA THR A 88 3.70 -10.33 9.07
C THR A 88 4.55 -9.44 9.98
N THR A 89 5.17 -10.07 10.96
CA THR A 89 6.09 -9.42 11.88
C THR A 89 7.44 -10.10 11.80
N PHE A 90 8.50 -9.32 11.76
CA PHE A 90 9.87 -9.76 11.88
C PHE A 90 10.42 -9.29 13.22
N SER A 91 11.15 -10.13 13.94
CA SER A 91 11.83 -9.73 15.18
C SER A 91 13.24 -10.28 15.23
N ASP A 92 14.14 -9.52 15.84
CA ASP A 92 15.43 -10.04 16.29
C ASP A 92 15.25 -11.00 17.48
N GLN A 93 16.36 -11.61 17.92
CA GLN A 93 16.33 -12.69 18.90
C GLN A 93 15.83 -12.25 20.29
N ASP A 94 16.09 -11.00 20.68
CA ASP A 94 15.69 -10.45 21.97
C ASP A 94 14.42 -9.57 21.89
N HIS A 95 13.81 -9.47 20.70
CA HIS A 95 12.64 -8.64 20.40
C HIS A 95 12.86 -7.15 20.69
N SER A 96 14.11 -6.69 20.71
CA SER A 96 14.45 -5.28 20.87
C SER A 96 14.20 -4.49 19.59
N HIS A 97 14.27 -5.15 18.42
CA HIS A 97 13.90 -4.60 17.12
C HIS A 97 12.80 -5.44 16.49
N VAL A 98 11.73 -4.77 16.04
CA VAL A 98 10.58 -5.41 15.42
C VAL A 98 10.21 -4.66 14.15
N ILE A 99 9.96 -5.39 13.07
CA ILE A 99 9.45 -4.83 11.81
C ILE A 99 8.07 -5.41 11.56
N ILE A 100 7.06 -4.56 11.44
CA ILE A 100 5.70 -4.97 11.08
C ILE A 100 5.47 -4.56 9.63
N ASP A 101 5.28 -5.55 8.76
CA ASP A 101 4.96 -5.36 7.36
C ASP A 101 3.47 -5.59 7.15
N THR A 102 2.77 -4.56 6.67
CA THR A 102 1.34 -4.62 6.39
C THR A 102 1.07 -4.10 4.99
N ILE A 103 0.44 -4.96 4.19
CA ILE A 103 -0.02 -4.65 2.84
C ILE A 103 -1.55 -4.63 2.87
N GLN A 104 -2.13 -3.50 2.48
CA GLN A 104 -3.57 -3.34 2.26
C GLN A 104 -3.86 -3.19 0.77
N ILE A 105 -4.83 -3.94 0.27
CA ILE A 105 -5.22 -3.93 -1.14
C ILE A 105 -6.50 -3.12 -1.29
N MET A 106 -6.35 -1.95 -1.91
CA MET A 106 -7.45 -1.04 -2.17
C MET A 106 -8.22 -1.44 -3.44
N LEU A 107 -9.35 -0.78 -3.66
CA LEU A 107 -10.18 -0.99 -4.83
C LEU A 107 -9.42 -0.65 -6.13
N ASP A 108 -8.70 0.47 -6.11
CA ASP A 108 -7.94 1.02 -7.22
C ASP A 108 -6.73 1.85 -6.69
N PRO A 109 -5.86 2.35 -7.57
CA PRO A 109 -4.71 3.17 -7.16
C PRO A 109 -5.08 4.49 -6.47
N ALA A 110 -6.20 5.11 -6.83
CA ALA A 110 -6.64 6.35 -6.17
C ALA A 110 -7.03 6.09 -4.70
N GLY A 111 -7.66 4.94 -4.43
CA GLY A 111 -7.95 4.47 -3.08
C GLY A 111 -6.68 4.23 -2.27
N ALA A 112 -5.61 3.71 -2.89
CA ALA A 112 -4.31 3.54 -2.23
C ALA A 112 -3.67 4.89 -1.88
N ALA A 113 -3.67 5.85 -2.81
CA ALA A 113 -3.17 7.21 -2.57
C ALA A 113 -3.93 7.92 -1.43
N ASN A 114 -5.27 7.84 -1.41
CA ASN A 114 -6.06 8.43 -0.34
C ASN A 114 -5.75 7.82 1.04
N ALA A 115 -5.44 6.53 1.08
CA ALA A 115 -5.06 5.85 2.33
C ALA A 115 -3.65 6.18 2.79
N LEU A 116 -2.72 6.37 1.86
CA LEU A 116 -1.40 6.93 2.14
C LEU A 116 -1.53 8.31 2.80
N ASP A 117 -2.25 9.25 2.17
CA ASP A 117 -2.45 10.60 2.71
C ASP A 117 -3.08 10.58 4.12
N SER A 118 -4.09 9.71 4.31
CA SER A 118 -4.75 9.53 5.59
C SER A 118 -3.80 8.97 6.65
N ALA A 119 -2.99 7.97 6.28
CA ALA A 119 -2.01 7.36 7.17
C ALA A 119 -0.91 8.35 7.55
N GLU A 120 -0.39 9.13 6.60
CA GLU A 120 0.60 10.16 6.90
C GLU A 120 0.09 11.16 7.94
N ALA A 121 -1.14 11.65 7.78
CA ALA A 121 -1.74 12.58 8.74
C ALA A 121 -1.88 11.96 10.13
N ILE A 122 -2.41 10.73 10.21
CA ILE A 122 -2.60 10.01 11.47
C ILE A 122 -1.26 9.74 12.17
N GLN A 123 -0.26 9.26 11.42
CA GLN A 123 1.01 8.85 12.01
C GLN A 123 1.90 10.03 12.37
N SER A 124 1.84 11.11 11.59
CA SER A 124 2.50 12.38 11.97
C SER A 124 1.98 12.89 13.31
N GLN A 125 0.67 12.81 13.54
CA GLN A 125 0.08 13.20 14.81
C GLN A 125 0.44 12.22 15.93
N SER A 126 0.36 10.91 15.69
CA SER A 126 0.63 9.85 16.68
C SER A 126 2.08 9.89 17.18
N LEU A 127 3.04 9.99 16.27
CA LEU A 127 4.47 9.98 16.58
C LEU A 127 5.03 11.38 16.89
N SER A 128 4.21 12.43 16.72
CA SER A 128 4.68 13.83 16.69
C SER A 128 5.83 14.04 15.70
N GLY A 129 5.85 13.23 14.64
CA GLY A 129 6.86 13.23 13.58
C GLY A 129 6.42 14.06 12.38
N LYS A 130 7.36 14.30 11.46
CA LYS A 130 7.06 14.93 10.17
C LYS A 130 7.35 13.94 9.03
N PRO A 131 6.50 13.85 8.01
CA PRO A 131 6.79 13.06 6.82
C PRO A 131 8.05 13.57 6.13
N ALA A 132 8.94 12.63 5.80
CA ALA A 132 10.14 12.86 5.00
C ALA A 132 10.09 11.96 3.75
N PRO A 133 10.15 12.51 2.53
CA PRO A 133 10.09 11.72 1.30
C PRO A 133 11.21 10.67 1.22
N VAL A 134 10.90 9.53 0.61
CA VAL A 134 11.85 8.44 0.37
C VAL A 134 11.58 7.76 -0.97
N ASP A 135 12.64 7.27 -1.63
CA ASP A 135 12.56 6.63 -2.94
C ASP A 135 12.13 5.16 -2.82
N VAL A 136 10.88 4.96 -2.40
CA VAL A 136 10.21 3.65 -2.29
C VAL A 136 8.79 3.78 -2.81
N GLY A 137 8.46 3.00 -3.84
CA GLY A 137 7.14 3.00 -4.45
C GLY A 137 6.68 4.39 -4.90
N VAL A 138 5.36 4.58 -4.96
CA VAL A 138 4.71 5.86 -5.26
C VAL A 138 4.32 6.56 -3.96
N GLY A 139 4.74 7.81 -3.82
CA GLY A 139 4.43 8.63 -2.64
C GLY A 139 5.16 8.19 -1.37
N GLY A 140 6.29 7.48 -1.49
CA GLY A 140 7.04 7.00 -0.35
C GLY A 140 7.40 8.10 0.65
N ALA A 141 7.05 7.89 1.92
CA ALA A 141 7.41 8.77 3.02
C ALA A 141 7.76 7.99 4.29
N THR A 142 8.70 8.55 5.06
CA THR A 142 9.04 8.09 6.41
C THR A 142 8.53 9.05 7.48
N ILE A 143 8.07 8.52 8.60
CA ILE A 143 7.68 9.30 9.79
C ILE A 143 8.32 8.63 10.99
N SER A 144 9.21 9.33 11.66
CA SER A 144 9.89 8.83 12.86
C SER A 144 9.49 9.62 14.11
N GLY A 145 9.46 8.94 15.24
CA GLY A 145 9.19 9.55 16.52
C GLY A 145 9.24 8.54 17.66
N ILE A 146 8.68 8.93 18.79
CA ILE A 146 8.55 8.07 19.97
C ILE A 146 7.11 7.56 20.03
N SER A 147 6.92 6.29 20.38
CA SER A 147 5.60 5.71 20.56
C SER A 147 4.77 6.49 21.59
N PRO A 148 3.42 6.53 21.49
CA PRO A 148 2.58 7.31 22.42
C PRO A 148 2.74 6.91 23.90
N ASP A 149 3.01 5.63 24.18
CA ASP A 149 3.30 5.11 25.52
C ASP A 149 4.74 5.41 26.00
N ARG A 150 5.55 6.04 25.13
CA ARG A 150 6.94 6.45 25.35
C ARG A 150 7.93 5.31 25.59
N SER A 151 7.57 4.08 25.21
CA SER A 151 8.39 2.89 25.43
C SER A 151 9.41 2.62 24.32
N LYS A 152 9.14 3.05 23.08
CA LYS A 152 9.94 2.70 21.90
C LYS A 152 10.20 3.87 20.97
N GLY A 153 11.25 3.73 20.16
CA GLY A 153 11.49 4.54 18.98
C GLY A 153 10.79 3.86 17.82
N VAL A 154 10.04 4.61 17.04
CA VAL A 154 9.27 4.08 15.91
C VAL A 154 9.64 4.86 14.67
N THR A 155 9.94 4.15 13.60
CA THR A 155 10.01 4.71 12.25
C THR A 155 9.00 4.01 11.38
N MET A 156 8.09 4.75 10.77
CA MET A 156 7.14 4.21 9.81
C MET A 156 7.58 4.58 8.41
N LEU A 157 7.53 3.62 7.50
CA LEU A 157 7.61 3.82 6.06
C LEU A 157 6.24 3.53 5.46
N LEU A 158 5.72 4.50 4.72
CA LEU A 158 4.43 4.44 4.04
C LEU A 158 4.67 4.64 2.56
N PHE A 159 4.06 3.80 1.71
CA PHE A 159 4.10 3.99 0.26
C PHE A 159 2.95 3.26 -0.43
N THR A 160 2.80 3.50 -1.73
CA THR A 160 1.84 2.78 -2.57
C THR A 160 2.52 2.12 -3.77
N GLU A 161 1.92 1.05 -4.29
CA GLU A 161 2.32 0.41 -5.54
C GLU A 161 1.06 -0.12 -6.24
N GLY A 162 0.63 0.57 -7.30
CA GLY A 162 -0.68 0.36 -7.90
C GLY A 162 -1.80 0.52 -6.87
N LYS A 163 -2.58 -0.54 -6.64
CA LYS A 163 -3.66 -0.57 -5.62
C LYS A 163 -3.20 -1.03 -4.23
N ALA A 164 -1.93 -1.36 -4.05
CA ALA A 164 -1.40 -1.73 -2.75
C ALA A 164 -1.00 -0.46 -1.99
N PHE A 165 -1.44 -0.37 -0.73
CA PHE A 165 -0.93 0.55 0.26
C PHE A 165 -0.12 -0.24 1.28
N VAL A 166 1.10 0.20 1.55
CA VAL A 166 2.05 -0.51 2.42
C VAL A 166 2.38 0.34 3.63
N THR A 167 2.47 -0.32 4.77
CA THR A 167 3.01 0.23 6.01
C THR A 167 4.07 -0.72 6.52
N LEU A 168 5.30 -0.21 6.65
CA LEU A 168 6.41 -0.86 7.33
C LEU A 168 6.70 -0.07 8.60
N GLU A 169 6.46 -0.68 9.76
CA GLU A 169 6.73 -0.09 11.07
C GLU A 169 7.99 -0.71 11.65
N PHE A 170 8.98 0.11 11.96
CA PHE A 170 10.27 -0.27 12.53
C PHE A 170 10.29 0.19 13.99
N ASP A 171 10.06 -0.75 14.88
CA ASP A 171 10.18 -0.59 16.32
C ASP A 171 11.62 -0.85 16.74
N GLY A 172 12.12 0.01 17.63
CA GLY A 172 13.43 -0.16 18.26
C GLY A 172 13.49 0.46 19.65
N PRO A 173 14.66 0.42 20.30
CA PRO A 173 14.91 1.15 21.53
C PRO A 173 14.58 2.64 21.37
N LYS A 174 14.03 3.25 22.42
CA LYS A 174 13.53 4.63 22.42
C LYS A 174 14.46 5.68 21.79
N GLU A 175 15.75 5.57 22.04
CA GLU A 175 16.75 6.55 21.59
C GLU A 175 17.49 6.09 20.31
N MET A 176 17.01 5.03 19.66
CA MET A 176 17.64 4.40 18.49
C MET A 176 16.60 4.14 17.41
N LEU A 177 16.37 5.16 16.57
CA LEU A 177 15.54 5.02 15.39
C LEU A 177 16.23 4.14 14.33
N ALA A 178 15.42 3.49 13.50
CA ALA A 178 15.92 2.70 12.38
C ALA A 178 16.76 3.58 11.42
N PRO A 179 17.94 3.11 10.96
CA PRO A 179 18.74 3.86 10.00
C PRO A 179 17.97 4.13 8.69
N PRO A 180 18.05 5.35 8.12
CA PRO A 180 17.29 5.69 6.90
C PRO A 180 17.58 4.77 5.70
N ASP A 181 18.84 4.40 5.49
CA ASP A 181 19.24 3.51 4.39
C ASP A 181 18.63 2.11 4.58
N PHE A 182 18.66 1.58 5.80
CA PHE A 182 18.05 0.29 6.14
C PHE A 182 16.53 0.30 5.90
N VAL A 183 15.83 1.36 6.32
CA VAL A 183 14.39 1.54 6.08
C VAL A 183 14.08 1.57 4.58
N THR A 184 14.90 2.29 3.81
CA THR A 184 14.77 2.40 2.35
C THR A 184 14.98 1.05 1.67
N GLU A 185 16.04 0.32 2.04
CA GLU A 185 16.37 -0.99 1.47
C GLU A 185 15.26 -2.01 1.71
N VAL A 186 14.78 -2.14 2.95
CA VAL A 186 13.66 -3.04 3.29
C VAL A 186 12.40 -2.63 2.51
N GLY A 187 12.12 -1.32 2.43
CA GLY A 187 11.04 -0.77 1.62
C GLY A 187 11.11 -1.17 0.14
N GLN A 188 12.29 -1.06 -0.47
CA GLN A 188 12.52 -1.43 -1.87
C GLN A 188 12.33 -2.93 -2.11
N LYS A 189 12.68 -3.79 -1.13
CA LYS A 189 12.37 -5.23 -1.21
C LYS A 189 10.86 -5.47 -1.26
N GLN A 190 10.11 -4.77 -0.42
CA GLN A 190 8.65 -4.90 -0.35
C GLN A 190 7.96 -4.37 -1.61
N ASP A 191 8.40 -3.23 -2.11
CA ASP A 191 7.94 -2.67 -3.39
C ASP A 191 8.20 -3.65 -4.56
N ALA A 192 9.41 -4.20 -4.66
CA ALA A 192 9.76 -5.18 -5.68
C ALA A 192 8.92 -6.47 -5.59
N ALA A 193 8.61 -6.94 -4.37
CA ALA A 193 7.74 -8.09 -4.16
C ALA A 193 6.31 -7.82 -4.68
N ILE A 194 5.79 -6.61 -4.45
CA ILE A 194 4.46 -6.21 -4.94
C ILE A 194 4.45 -6.07 -6.45
N LYS A 195 5.43 -5.37 -7.06
CA LYS A 195 5.58 -5.28 -8.52
C LYS A 195 5.58 -6.65 -9.17
N LYS A 196 6.39 -7.56 -8.62
CA LYS A 196 6.47 -8.94 -9.08
C LYS A 196 5.16 -9.68 -8.89
N GLY A 197 4.39 -9.43 -7.83
CA GLY A 197 3.17 -10.16 -7.47
C GLY A 197 1.90 -9.68 -8.17
N LEU A 198 1.73 -8.36 -8.31
CA LEU A 198 0.54 -7.74 -8.89
C LEU A 198 0.69 -7.35 -10.36
N GLY A 199 1.91 -7.43 -10.92
CA GLY A 199 2.19 -7.11 -12.31
C GLY A 199 2.26 -5.60 -12.52
N GLY A 200 3.23 -4.97 -11.84
CA GLY A 200 3.45 -3.52 -11.79
C GLY A 200 3.43 -2.80 -13.14
#